data_AF-A0A2C6KJM8-F1
#
_entry.id   AF-A0A2C6KJM8-F1
#
_cell.length_a   1.000
_cell.length_b   1.000
_cell.length_c   1.000
_cell.angle_alpha   90.00
_cell.angle_beta   90.00
_cell.angle_gamma   90.00
#
_symmetry.space_group_name_H-M   'P 1'
#
loop_
_entity.id
_entity.type
_entity.pdbx_description
1 polymer ?
#
loop_
_entity_poly.entity_id
_entity_poly.type
_entity_poly.pdbx_seq_one_letter_code
_entity_poly.pdbx_strand_id
1 'polypeptide(L)'
;MPERPSGLSGPAEPCQRDVSFSPFSPSLQVCPSPQNSDLIVSATKKVDEPVGLQHASKQLAECLWSQNHSRCSTSPLSSLSSMVASQPAMYVVNRRGEKEPVSFDQILRRVSRLAYGLHPLVDPARVTQAVINGMYAGIKTSELDELAAQTSAYMAASHPDFSKLAARIAIDNLHKNTSGDFVCVMRQLNSYIDKWGRDAKLVSDEVFEFVEAHARELNAAIDYSRDFDYDYFGFKTLERSYLLKVHDRIVERP
;
A
#
# COMPACT_ATOMS: atom_id res chain seq x y z
N MET A 1 -2.24 -63.24 -8.77
CA MET A 1 -1.71 -62.43 -9.89
C MET A 1 -2.59 -62.71 -11.09
N PRO A 2 -3.27 -61.67 -11.60
CA PRO A 2 -2.59 -60.83 -12.58
C PRO A 2 -2.55 -59.35 -12.16
N GLU A 3 -1.44 -58.74 -12.54
CA GLU A 3 -1.03 -57.37 -12.26
C GLU A 3 -1.88 -56.35 -13.03
N ARG A 4 -2.24 -55.24 -12.39
CA ARG A 4 -2.73 -54.04 -13.09
C ARG A 4 -1.53 -53.18 -13.49
N PRO A 5 -1.49 -52.67 -14.73
CA PRO A 5 -0.39 -51.85 -15.20
C PRO A 5 -0.38 -50.50 -14.51
N SER A 6 0.80 -50.12 -14.04
CA SER A 6 1.19 -48.81 -13.53
C SER A 6 1.14 -47.78 -14.67
N GLY A 7 0.07 -46.98 -14.69
CA GLY A 7 -0.01 -45.76 -15.50
C GLY A 7 0.81 -44.65 -14.83
N LEU A 8 1.94 -44.34 -15.44
CA LEU A 8 2.78 -43.19 -15.14
C LEU A 8 1.97 -41.89 -15.32
N SER A 9 1.64 -41.22 -14.21
CA SER A 9 1.22 -39.82 -14.23
C SER A 9 2.46 -38.95 -14.46
N GLY A 10 2.53 -38.33 -15.64
CA GLY A 10 3.53 -37.30 -15.93
C GLY A 10 3.35 -36.08 -15.02
N PRO A 11 4.41 -35.28 -14.80
CA PRO A 11 4.32 -34.10 -13.94
C PRO A 11 3.36 -33.07 -14.55
N ALA A 12 2.40 -32.62 -13.74
CA ALA A 12 1.48 -31.54 -14.07
C ALA A 12 2.27 -30.27 -14.42
N GLU A 13 2.00 -29.73 -15.60
CA GLU A 13 2.55 -28.45 -16.02
C GLU A 13 2.10 -27.34 -15.05
N PRO A 14 3.03 -26.47 -14.59
CA PRO A 14 2.65 -25.32 -13.78
C PRO A 14 1.85 -24.34 -14.65
N CYS A 15 0.73 -23.85 -14.13
CA CYS A 15 -0.05 -22.77 -14.74
C CYS A 15 0.85 -21.53 -14.88
N GLN A 16 1.45 -21.32 -16.06
CA GLN A 16 2.38 -20.23 -16.33
C GLN A 16 1.62 -18.92 -16.54
N ARG A 17 2.21 -17.85 -16.02
CA ARG A 17 1.66 -16.49 -16.03
C ARG A 17 2.08 -15.79 -17.32
N ASP A 18 1.14 -15.58 -18.23
CA ASP A 18 1.32 -14.65 -19.35
C ASP A 18 0.87 -13.25 -18.92
N VAL A 19 1.84 -12.38 -18.65
CA VAL A 19 1.62 -10.93 -18.52
C VAL A 19 2.36 -10.25 -19.67
N SER A 20 1.71 -10.18 -20.83
CA SER A 20 2.15 -9.39 -21.97
C SER A 20 1.84 -7.91 -21.71
N PHE A 21 2.89 -7.11 -21.54
CA PHE A 21 2.85 -5.65 -21.49
C PHE A 21 2.77 -5.08 -22.91
N SER A 22 1.80 -4.20 -23.17
CA SER A 22 1.78 -3.33 -24.36
C SER A 22 2.40 -1.95 -24.04
N PRO A 23 3.21 -1.36 -24.93
CA PRO A 23 3.77 -0.02 -24.73
C PRO A 23 2.84 1.04 -25.37
N PHE A 24 2.51 2.10 -24.63
CA PHE A 24 1.93 3.32 -25.20
C PHE A 24 2.80 4.52 -24.86
N SER A 25 3.33 5.16 -25.91
CA SER A 25 4.14 6.37 -25.88
C SER A 25 3.34 7.63 -25.50
N PRO A 26 4.01 8.70 -25.03
CA PRO A 26 3.38 9.90 -24.52
C PRO A 26 3.15 10.95 -25.62
N SER A 27 2.12 11.77 -25.46
CA SER A 27 1.99 13.04 -26.18
C SER A 27 1.56 14.13 -25.20
N LEU A 28 2.20 15.28 -25.40
CA LEU A 28 2.21 16.52 -24.62
C LEU A 28 0.82 16.99 -24.14
N GLN A 29 0.78 17.69 -23.00
CA GLN A 29 0.40 19.11 -22.96
C GLN A 29 0.74 19.71 -21.57
N VAL A 30 1.67 20.68 -21.57
CA VAL A 30 1.98 21.57 -20.44
C VAL A 30 0.98 22.73 -20.49
N CYS A 31 0.45 23.15 -19.33
CA CYS A 31 -0.18 24.47 -19.15
C CYS A 31 -0.02 24.96 -17.70
N PRO A 32 -0.07 26.30 -17.47
CA PRO A 32 0.81 27.00 -16.55
C PRO A 32 0.18 27.36 -15.19
N SER A 33 1.04 27.75 -14.25
CA SER A 33 0.71 28.30 -12.94
C SER A 33 0.03 29.67 -13.02
N PRO A 34 -0.90 30.00 -12.10
CA PRO A 34 -1.45 31.33 -12.02
C PRO A 34 -0.56 32.24 -11.17
N GLN A 35 -0.03 33.29 -11.81
CA GLN A 35 0.30 34.55 -11.15
C GLN A 35 -1.01 35.32 -10.93
N ASN A 36 -1.24 35.83 -9.73
CA ASN A 36 -2.17 36.93 -9.55
C ASN A 36 -1.65 37.86 -8.45
N SER A 37 -0.96 38.90 -8.90
CA SER A 37 -0.77 40.15 -8.17
C SER A 37 -1.97 41.06 -8.46
N ASP A 38 -2.26 41.93 -7.49
CA ASP A 38 -3.03 43.16 -7.61
C ASP A 38 -4.56 43.07 -7.65
N LEU A 39 -5.18 43.45 -6.52
CA LEU A 39 -6.28 44.44 -6.50
C LEU A 39 -6.48 45.02 -5.08
N ILE A 40 -5.88 46.21 -4.90
CA ILE A 40 -6.48 47.48 -4.44
C ILE A 40 -7.23 47.52 -3.08
N VAL A 41 -6.55 48.16 -2.12
CA VAL A 41 -6.93 49.39 -1.37
C VAL A 41 -8.43 49.66 -1.12
N SER A 42 -8.81 49.76 0.16
CA SER A 42 -9.58 50.88 0.78
C SER A 42 -10.38 50.41 1.99
N ALA A 43 -9.93 50.69 3.21
CA ALA A 43 -10.83 50.88 4.37
C ALA A 43 -10.04 51.48 5.55
N THR A 44 -9.95 52.81 5.57
CA THR A 44 -9.60 53.60 6.74
C THR A 44 -10.78 53.67 7.70
N LYS A 45 -10.61 53.23 8.94
CA LYS A 45 -11.44 53.73 10.05
C LYS A 45 -10.65 53.76 11.36
N LYS A 46 -10.42 55.00 11.82
CA LYS A 46 -9.91 55.41 13.12
C LYS A 46 -10.69 54.77 14.26
N VAL A 47 -9.98 54.31 15.30
CA VAL A 47 -10.42 54.35 16.70
C VAL A 47 -9.20 54.66 17.57
N ASP A 48 -9.43 55.52 18.55
CA ASP A 48 -8.51 56.39 19.27
C ASP A 48 -7.54 55.72 20.27
N GLU A 49 -6.38 56.35 20.44
CA GLU A 49 -5.48 56.19 21.60
C GLU A 49 -6.09 56.81 22.87
N PRO A 50 -5.59 56.41 24.05
CA PRO A 50 -4.97 57.44 24.87
C PRO A 50 -3.64 57.06 25.55
N VAL A 51 -2.69 57.98 25.40
CA VAL A 51 -1.81 58.60 26.41
C VAL A 51 -1.25 57.71 27.54
N GLY A 52 0.07 57.48 27.50
CA GLY A 52 0.84 57.14 28.69
C GLY A 52 2.29 56.74 28.44
N LEU A 53 3.22 57.58 28.90
CA LEU A 53 4.62 57.26 29.24
C LEU A 53 5.62 57.14 28.08
N GLN A 54 6.00 58.31 27.55
CA GLN A 54 7.38 58.52 27.08
C GLN A 54 8.32 58.57 28.29
N HIS A 55 9.34 57.69 28.30
CA HIS A 55 10.73 57.89 28.79
C HIS A 55 11.37 56.51 29.08
N ALA A 56 11.76 55.77 28.03
CA ALA A 56 12.66 54.62 28.17
C ALA A 56 13.36 54.21 26.84
N SER A 57 13.50 55.12 25.87
CA SER A 57 13.94 54.79 24.51
C SER A 57 15.39 55.17 24.17
N LYS A 58 16.29 55.33 25.15
CA LYS A 58 17.72 55.66 24.85
C LYS A 58 18.78 54.93 25.68
N GLN A 59 18.45 53.91 26.46
CA GLN A 59 19.46 53.15 27.24
C GLN A 59 19.51 51.64 26.95
N LEU A 60 18.67 51.10 26.05
CA LEU A 60 18.73 49.68 25.65
C LEU A 60 19.43 49.43 24.31
N ALA A 61 19.79 50.48 23.56
CA ALA A 61 20.49 50.35 22.27
C ALA A 61 22.02 50.31 22.39
N GLU A 62 22.60 50.69 23.53
CA GLU A 62 24.07 50.65 23.74
C GLU A 62 24.55 49.41 24.49
N CYS A 63 23.66 48.67 25.17
CA CYS A 63 24.03 47.45 25.91
C CYS A 63 24.15 46.20 25.03
N LEU A 64 23.58 46.21 23.80
CA LEU A 64 23.64 45.09 22.86
C LEU A 64 24.83 45.15 21.88
N TRP A 65 25.56 46.26 21.82
CA TRP A 65 26.76 46.41 20.99
C TRP A 65 28.07 46.11 21.75
N SER A 66 28.01 45.97 23.08
CA SER A 66 29.19 45.73 23.94
C SER A 66 29.25 44.31 24.54
N GLN A 67 28.67 43.32 23.85
CA GLN A 67 28.78 41.91 24.24
C GLN A 67 29.12 40.96 23.08
N ASN A 68 29.52 41.51 21.92
CA ASN A 68 29.76 40.69 20.72
C ASN A 68 31.14 40.89 20.06
N HIS A 69 32.14 41.36 20.81
CA HIS A 69 33.52 41.45 20.34
C HIS A 69 34.48 40.78 21.32
N SER A 70 34.30 39.48 21.52
CA SER A 70 35.29 38.65 22.21
C SER A 70 35.30 37.25 21.59
N ARG A 71 36.33 37.04 20.75
CA ARG A 71 36.81 35.77 20.17
C ARG A 71 36.03 35.19 18.99
N CYS A 72 36.21 35.82 17.82
CA CYS A 72 36.16 35.10 16.54
C CYS A 72 37.59 34.71 16.15
N SER A 73 38.07 33.56 16.65
CA SER A 73 39.28 32.93 16.11
C SER A 73 38.91 32.13 14.88
N THR A 74 39.20 32.69 13.71
CA THR A 74 39.11 32.00 12.42
C THR A 74 40.05 30.80 12.41
N SER A 75 39.48 29.60 12.53
CA SER A 75 40.11 28.33 12.18
C SER A 75 39.47 27.84 10.89
N PRO A 76 40.20 27.32 9.90
CA PRO A 76 39.61 26.86 8.66
C PRO A 76 38.94 25.50 8.91
N LEU A 77 37.65 25.50 9.26
CA LEU A 77 36.82 24.29 9.19
C LEU A 77 36.29 24.14 7.76
N SER A 78 37.19 24.03 6.79
CA SER A 78 36.88 23.68 5.40
C SER A 78 37.27 22.23 5.08
N SER A 79 37.31 21.35 6.07
CA SER A 79 37.63 19.93 5.86
C SER A 79 36.92 19.03 6.88
N LEU A 80 35.60 19.00 6.81
CA LEU A 80 34.79 17.90 7.37
C LEU A 80 33.47 17.73 6.59
N SER A 81 33.54 17.89 5.26
CA SER A 81 32.43 17.56 4.35
C SER A 81 32.50 16.13 3.79
N SER A 82 33.35 15.28 4.37
CA SER A 82 33.47 13.88 3.95
C SER A 82 33.19 12.97 5.14
N MET A 83 31.91 12.84 5.47
CA MET A 83 31.28 11.64 6.01
C MET A 83 29.79 11.93 6.26
N VAL A 84 29.06 12.35 5.22
CA VAL A 84 27.64 11.98 5.18
C VAL A 84 27.66 10.48 4.94
N ALA A 85 27.70 9.73 6.03
CA ALA A 85 27.39 8.31 6.01
C ALA A 85 26.10 8.17 5.18
N SER A 86 26.21 7.43 4.07
CA SER A 86 25.09 7.00 3.26
C SER A 86 24.00 6.48 4.19
N GLN A 87 23.03 7.34 4.52
CA GLN A 87 21.83 6.91 5.21
C GLN A 87 21.26 5.76 4.38
N PRO A 88 20.87 4.63 4.98
CA PRO A 88 20.26 3.54 4.23
C PRO A 88 19.03 4.13 3.54
N ALA A 89 19.12 4.34 2.21
CA ALA A 89 18.02 4.88 1.43
C ALA A 89 16.82 3.98 1.64
N MET A 90 15.65 4.53 1.97
CA MET A 90 14.45 3.72 2.14
C MET A 90 14.15 2.95 0.84
N TYR A 91 14.10 1.63 0.95
CA TYR A 91 13.83 0.73 -0.17
C TYR A 91 12.71 -0.26 0.20
N VAL A 92 12.01 -0.74 -0.80
CA VAL A 92 10.95 -1.76 -0.72
C VAL A 92 11.42 -3.00 -1.46
N VAL A 93 11.06 -4.17 -0.95
CA VAL A 93 11.36 -5.46 -1.58
C VAL A 93 10.15 -5.94 -2.36
N ASN A 94 10.31 -6.05 -3.67
CA ASN A 94 9.29 -6.59 -4.56
C ASN A 94 9.00 -8.07 -4.29
N ARG A 95 7.88 -8.55 -4.81
CA ARG A 95 7.52 -9.99 -4.75
C ARG A 95 8.53 -10.90 -5.43
N ARG A 96 9.32 -10.35 -6.36
CA ARG A 96 10.44 -11.02 -7.05
C ARG A 96 11.74 -11.02 -6.23
N GLY A 97 11.79 -10.28 -5.11
CA GLY A 97 12.99 -10.11 -4.28
C GLY A 97 13.88 -8.92 -4.66
N GLU A 98 13.53 -8.18 -5.72
CA GLU A 98 14.26 -7.00 -6.18
C GLU A 98 14.04 -5.81 -5.24
N LYS A 99 15.07 -4.97 -5.06
CA LYS A 99 14.99 -3.76 -4.22
C LYS A 99 14.67 -2.56 -5.08
N GLU A 100 13.61 -1.85 -4.75
CA GLU A 100 13.20 -0.61 -5.41
C GLU A 100 13.17 0.56 -4.42
N PRO A 101 13.47 1.79 -4.87
CA PRO A 101 13.31 2.97 -4.02
C PRO A 101 11.83 3.22 -3.72
N VAL A 102 11.53 3.69 -2.50
CA VAL A 102 10.16 4.07 -2.13
C VAL A 102 9.69 5.25 -2.99
N SER A 103 8.56 5.08 -3.67
CA SER A 103 7.91 6.15 -4.44
C SER A 103 6.53 6.46 -3.86
N PHE A 104 6.33 7.71 -3.43
CA PHE A 104 5.04 8.21 -2.97
C PHE A 104 3.95 8.05 -4.03
N ASP A 105 4.25 8.43 -5.27
CA ASP A 105 3.29 8.42 -6.37
C ASP A 105 2.78 7.01 -6.69
N GLN A 106 3.63 5.99 -6.57
CA GLN A 106 3.22 4.61 -6.82
C GLN A 106 2.19 4.13 -5.80
N ILE A 107 2.41 4.44 -4.51
CA ILE A 107 1.48 4.11 -3.43
C ILE A 107 0.18 4.89 -3.62
N LEU A 108 0.26 6.19 -3.89
CA LEU A 108 -0.91 7.05 -4.11
C LEU A 108 -1.77 6.56 -5.28
N ARG A 109 -1.16 6.26 -6.44
CA ARG A 109 -1.89 5.74 -7.60
C ARG A 109 -2.63 4.45 -7.27
N ARG A 110 -2.00 3.57 -6.48
CA ARG A 110 -2.61 2.30 -6.09
C ARG A 110 -3.82 2.49 -5.17
N VAL A 111 -3.69 3.32 -4.13
CA VAL A 111 -4.80 3.61 -3.20
C VAL A 111 -5.93 4.33 -3.94
N SER A 112 -5.59 5.29 -4.81
CA SER A 112 -6.56 6.05 -5.60
C SER A 112 -7.37 5.16 -6.54
N ARG A 113 -6.75 4.15 -7.16
CA ARG A 113 -7.46 3.17 -8.02
C ARG A 113 -8.54 2.39 -7.24
N LEU A 114 -8.34 2.15 -5.95
CA LEU A 114 -9.26 1.38 -5.09
C LEU A 114 -10.32 2.26 -4.41
N ALA A 115 -10.15 3.58 -4.46
CA ALA A 115 -11.04 4.56 -3.83
C ALA A 115 -12.26 4.95 -4.70
N TYR A 116 -12.62 4.15 -5.70
CA TYR A 116 -13.75 4.43 -6.59
C TYR A 116 -15.10 4.41 -5.82
N GLY A 117 -15.97 5.37 -6.13
CA GLY A 117 -17.32 5.43 -5.55
C GLY A 117 -17.37 5.64 -4.03
N LEU A 118 -16.28 6.09 -3.40
CA LEU A 118 -16.24 6.45 -1.99
C LEU A 118 -16.58 7.92 -1.77
N HIS A 119 -16.96 8.28 -0.55
CA HIS A 119 -17.23 9.67 -0.18
C HIS A 119 -15.97 10.56 -0.36
N PRO A 120 -16.09 11.83 -0.83
CA PRO A 120 -14.95 12.73 -1.07
C PRO A 120 -14.12 13.08 0.18
N LEU A 121 -14.61 12.76 1.38
CA LEU A 121 -13.82 12.88 2.62
C LEU A 121 -12.72 11.83 2.73
N VAL A 122 -12.84 10.73 1.98
CA VAL A 122 -11.83 9.67 1.89
C VAL A 122 -10.74 10.12 0.92
N ASP A 123 -9.73 10.80 1.45
CA ASP A 123 -8.58 11.26 0.68
C ASP A 123 -7.46 10.19 0.64
N PRO A 124 -7.13 9.62 -0.54
CA PRO A 124 -6.01 8.69 -0.71
C PRO A 124 -4.64 9.27 -0.37
N ALA A 125 -4.44 10.58 -0.52
CA ALA A 125 -3.17 11.24 -0.21
C ALA A 125 -2.89 11.22 1.29
N ARG A 126 -3.92 11.50 2.10
CA ARG A 126 -3.84 11.39 3.57
C ARG A 126 -3.47 9.98 4.04
N VAL A 127 -4.07 8.94 3.43
CA VAL A 127 -3.72 7.54 3.72
C VAL A 127 -2.26 7.27 3.35
N THR A 128 -1.84 7.67 2.15
CA THR A 128 -0.49 7.43 1.63
C THR A 128 0.58 8.05 2.52
N GLN A 129 0.35 9.29 3.00
CA GLN A 129 1.27 9.97 3.91
C GLN A 129 1.40 9.21 5.25
N ALA A 130 0.29 8.72 5.80
CA ALA A 130 0.31 7.93 7.03
C ALA A 130 1.06 6.60 6.85
N VAL A 131 0.91 5.93 5.71
CA VAL A 131 1.61 4.67 5.39
C VAL A 131 3.12 4.89 5.31
N ILE A 132 3.58 5.97 4.68
CA ILE A 132 5.01 6.27 4.56
C ILE A 132 5.64 6.58 5.91
N ASN A 133 4.90 7.21 6.82
CA ASN A 133 5.39 7.44 8.19
C ASN A 133 5.50 6.13 8.99
N GLY A 134 4.71 5.11 8.65
CA GLY A 134 4.70 3.80 9.33
C GLY A 134 5.65 2.77 8.73
N MET A 135 6.33 3.06 7.62
CA MET A 135 7.16 2.09 6.92
C MET A 135 8.59 2.03 7.44
N TYR A 136 9.26 0.91 7.20
CA TYR A 136 10.68 0.71 7.50
C TYR A 136 11.46 0.32 6.23
N ALA A 137 12.78 0.52 6.26
CA ALA A 137 13.65 0.16 5.15
C ALA A 137 13.68 -1.38 4.96
N GLY A 138 13.39 -1.83 3.74
CA GLY A 138 13.35 -3.24 3.37
C GLY A 138 12.00 -3.93 3.60
N ILE A 139 10.92 -3.17 3.84
CA ILE A 139 9.55 -3.72 3.88
C ILE A 139 9.21 -4.44 2.57
N LYS A 140 8.55 -5.59 2.64
CA LYS A 140 8.06 -6.28 1.45
C LYS A 140 6.83 -5.58 0.89
N THR A 141 6.64 -5.61 -0.42
CA THR A 141 5.43 -5.08 -1.07
C THR A 141 4.12 -5.67 -0.53
N SER A 142 4.10 -6.94 -0.13
CA SER A 142 2.92 -7.57 0.51
C SER A 142 2.63 -7.00 1.90
N GLU A 143 3.68 -6.80 2.69
CA GLU A 143 3.60 -6.22 4.05
C GLU A 143 3.23 -4.72 3.98
N LEU A 144 3.69 -4.01 2.94
CA LEU A 144 3.33 -2.63 2.68
C LEU A 144 1.83 -2.47 2.39
N ASP A 145 1.25 -3.37 1.58
CA ASP A 145 -0.18 -3.37 1.29
C ASP A 145 -1.01 -3.69 2.56
N GLU A 146 -0.53 -4.59 3.42
CA GLU A 146 -1.15 -4.87 4.72
C GLU A 146 -1.10 -3.67 5.66
N LEU A 147 0.03 -2.97 5.74
CA LEU A 147 0.16 -1.73 6.50
C LEU A 147 -0.80 -0.65 5.99
N ALA A 148 -0.96 -0.53 4.67
CA ALA A 148 -1.90 0.41 4.06
C ALA A 148 -3.37 0.09 4.40
N ALA A 149 -3.73 -1.19 4.39
CA ALA A 149 -5.06 -1.63 4.80
C ALA A 149 -5.32 -1.34 6.28
N GLN A 150 -4.37 -1.66 7.17
CA GLN A 150 -4.47 -1.38 8.61
C GLN A 150 -4.58 0.11 8.91
N THR A 151 -3.76 0.94 8.25
CA THR A 151 -3.79 2.40 8.39
C THR A 151 -5.15 2.96 7.95
N SER A 152 -5.68 2.48 6.83
CA SER A 152 -7.01 2.86 6.35
C SER A 152 -8.10 2.44 7.33
N ALA A 153 -8.02 1.23 7.91
CA ALA A 153 -8.97 0.76 8.91
C ALA A 153 -8.95 1.60 10.19
N TYR A 154 -7.77 2.07 10.63
CA TYR A 154 -7.68 2.99 11.77
C TYR A 154 -8.38 4.33 11.48
N MET A 155 -8.30 4.81 10.23
CA MET A 155 -8.99 6.02 9.79
C MET A 155 -10.51 5.86 9.66
N ALA A 156 -11.06 4.64 9.81
CA ALA A 156 -12.51 4.40 9.86
C ALA A 156 -13.21 5.16 10.99
N ALA A 157 -12.48 5.53 12.05
CA ALA A 157 -13.00 6.41 13.11
C ALA A 157 -13.42 7.79 12.59
N SER A 158 -12.83 8.26 11.47
CA SER A 158 -13.22 9.53 10.83
C SER A 158 -14.43 9.35 9.91
N HIS A 159 -14.46 8.29 9.10
CA HIS A 159 -15.56 8.01 8.17
C HIS A 159 -15.64 6.51 7.85
N PRO A 160 -16.83 5.89 7.81
CA PRO A 160 -16.97 4.44 7.60
C PRO A 160 -16.44 3.95 6.25
N ASP A 161 -16.47 4.76 5.20
CA ASP A 161 -15.93 4.37 3.88
C ASP A 161 -14.42 4.10 3.87
N PHE A 162 -13.66 4.59 4.85
CA PHE A 162 -12.25 4.17 5.01
C PHE A 162 -12.13 2.67 5.32
N SER A 163 -13.14 2.09 5.98
CA SER A 163 -13.20 0.65 6.25
C SER A 163 -13.41 -0.14 4.95
N LYS A 164 -14.24 0.35 4.02
CA LYS A 164 -14.37 -0.23 2.67
C LYS A 164 -13.07 -0.11 1.89
N LEU A 165 -12.41 1.05 1.92
CA LEU A 165 -11.10 1.23 1.27
C LEU A 165 -10.06 0.24 1.83
N ALA A 166 -10.01 0.08 3.15
CA ALA A 166 -9.14 -0.86 3.83
C ALA A 166 -9.38 -2.30 3.37
N ALA A 167 -10.65 -2.71 3.27
CA ALA A 167 -11.04 -4.02 2.77
C ALA A 167 -10.54 -4.24 1.34
N ARG A 168 -10.78 -3.28 0.44
CA ARG A 168 -10.36 -3.35 -0.97
C ARG A 168 -8.85 -3.46 -1.13
N ILE A 169 -8.07 -2.76 -0.30
CA ILE A 169 -6.60 -2.88 -0.29
C ILE A 169 -6.19 -4.30 0.13
N ALA A 170 -6.79 -4.84 1.19
CA ALA A 170 -6.49 -6.18 1.68
C ALA A 170 -6.86 -7.28 0.65
N ILE A 171 -8.00 -7.14 -0.01
CA ILE A 171 -8.48 -8.05 -1.07
C ILE A 171 -7.59 -7.96 -2.32
N ASP A 172 -7.22 -6.75 -2.76
CA ASP A 172 -6.28 -6.57 -3.89
C ASP A 172 -4.92 -7.21 -3.59
N ASN A 173 -4.47 -7.22 -2.33
CA ASN A 173 -3.28 -7.95 -1.92
C ASN A 173 -3.48 -9.47 -2.00
N LEU A 174 -4.60 -9.99 -1.50
CA LEU A 174 -4.97 -11.41 -1.57
C LEU A 174 -5.04 -11.91 -3.02
N HIS A 175 -5.74 -11.18 -3.90
CA HIS A 175 -5.88 -11.53 -5.31
C HIS A 175 -4.55 -11.62 -6.05
N LYS A 176 -3.53 -10.87 -5.63
CA LYS A 176 -2.19 -10.95 -6.21
C LYS A 176 -1.35 -12.09 -5.64
N ASN A 177 -1.75 -12.65 -4.49
CA ASN A 177 -1.10 -13.80 -3.84
C ASN A 177 -1.74 -15.13 -4.25
N THR A 178 -3.00 -15.10 -4.71
CA THR A 178 -3.81 -16.26 -5.03
C THR A 178 -4.07 -16.40 -6.54
N SER A 179 -4.25 -17.62 -7.04
CA SER A 179 -4.66 -17.89 -8.42
C SER A 179 -6.08 -17.39 -8.71
N GLY A 180 -6.34 -16.94 -9.96
CA GLY A 180 -7.68 -16.51 -10.40
C GLY A 180 -8.55 -17.66 -10.92
N ASP A 181 -7.96 -18.81 -11.22
CA ASP A 181 -8.68 -19.97 -11.73
C ASP A 181 -9.16 -20.86 -10.57
N PHE A 182 -10.47 -20.94 -10.36
CA PHE A 182 -11.06 -21.72 -9.27
C PHE A 182 -10.68 -23.20 -9.34
N VAL A 183 -10.67 -23.79 -10.54
CA VAL A 183 -10.29 -25.20 -10.74
C VAL A 183 -8.82 -25.45 -10.38
N CYS A 184 -7.93 -24.48 -10.62
CA CYS A 184 -6.53 -24.59 -10.23
C CYS A 184 -6.39 -24.64 -8.71
N VAL A 185 -7.15 -23.81 -8.00
CA VAL A 185 -7.21 -23.82 -6.53
C VAL A 185 -7.76 -25.15 -6.00
N MET A 186 -8.87 -25.63 -6.56
CA MET A 186 -9.46 -26.92 -6.17
C MET A 186 -8.51 -28.10 -6.36
N ARG A 187 -7.73 -28.09 -7.45
CA ARG A 187 -6.68 -29.08 -7.67
C ARG A 187 -5.59 -29.01 -6.60
N GLN A 188 -5.15 -27.82 -6.21
CA GLN A 188 -4.16 -27.63 -5.14
C GLN A 188 -4.67 -28.12 -3.77
N LEU A 189 -5.96 -27.93 -3.49
CA LEU A 189 -6.61 -28.37 -2.25
C LEU A 189 -6.80 -29.89 -2.20
N ASN A 190 -7.14 -30.51 -3.33
CA ASN A 190 -7.27 -31.96 -3.44
C ASN A 190 -5.90 -32.66 -3.39
N SER A 191 -4.86 -32.09 -3.99
CA SER A 191 -3.49 -32.64 -3.96
C SER A 191 -2.70 -32.24 -2.70
N TYR A 192 -3.37 -31.80 -1.63
CA TYR A 192 -2.67 -31.30 -0.45
C TYR A 192 -2.02 -32.44 0.35
N ILE A 193 -0.72 -32.28 0.62
CA ILE A 193 0.08 -33.22 1.40
C ILE A 193 0.53 -32.51 2.68
N ASP A 194 0.36 -33.20 3.81
CA ASP A 194 0.78 -32.71 5.12
C ASP A 194 2.31 -32.58 5.19
N LYS A 195 2.83 -31.82 6.16
CA LYS A 195 4.27 -31.63 6.37
C LYS A 195 5.05 -32.92 6.62
N TRP A 196 4.36 -33.99 7.02
CA TRP A 196 4.92 -35.33 7.23
C TRP A 196 4.75 -36.25 6.01
N GLY A 197 4.32 -35.74 4.85
CA GLY A 197 4.19 -36.52 3.62
C GLY A 197 2.94 -37.41 3.53
N ARG A 198 1.97 -37.20 4.42
CA ARG A 198 0.69 -37.93 4.41
C ARG A 198 -0.30 -37.21 3.51
N ASP A 199 -1.08 -37.99 2.77
CA ASP A 199 -2.19 -37.46 2.01
C ASP A 199 -3.24 -36.86 2.96
N ALA A 200 -3.53 -35.58 2.79
CA ALA A 200 -4.37 -34.79 3.69
C ALA A 200 -5.33 -33.92 2.89
N LYS A 201 -5.92 -34.48 1.82
CA LYS A 201 -6.85 -33.77 0.94
C LYS A 201 -7.87 -32.94 1.72
N LEU A 202 -7.91 -31.65 1.42
CA LEU A 202 -8.85 -30.72 2.06
C LEU A 202 -10.24 -30.79 1.44
N VAL A 203 -10.31 -31.30 0.20
CA VAL A 203 -11.54 -31.46 -0.58
C VAL A 203 -11.65 -32.92 -1.03
N SER A 204 -12.83 -33.50 -0.90
CA SER A 204 -13.12 -34.87 -1.32
C SER A 204 -12.97 -35.07 -2.82
N ASP A 205 -12.54 -36.25 -3.24
CA ASP A 205 -12.33 -36.60 -4.66
C ASP A 205 -13.61 -36.44 -5.49
N GLU A 206 -14.78 -36.82 -4.94
CA GLU A 206 -16.08 -36.67 -5.63
C GLU A 206 -16.39 -35.21 -6.01
N VAL A 207 -16.09 -34.27 -5.11
CA VAL A 207 -16.29 -32.82 -5.35
C VAL A 207 -15.31 -32.33 -6.42
N PHE A 208 -14.05 -32.78 -6.35
CA PHE A 208 -13.05 -32.40 -7.33
C PHE A 208 -13.39 -32.90 -8.74
N GLU A 209 -13.81 -34.15 -8.88
CA GLU A 209 -14.25 -34.73 -10.16
C GLU A 209 -15.44 -33.96 -10.76
N PHE A 210 -16.42 -33.58 -9.92
CA PHE A 210 -17.54 -32.75 -10.36
C PHE A 210 -17.09 -31.36 -10.86
N VAL A 211 -16.18 -30.72 -10.13
CA VAL A 211 -15.62 -29.41 -10.49
C VAL A 211 -14.82 -29.49 -11.78
N GLU A 212 -14.02 -30.55 -11.98
CA GLU A 212 -13.24 -30.73 -13.20
C GLU A 212 -14.12 -30.98 -14.42
N ALA A 213 -15.20 -31.74 -14.27
CA ALA A 213 -16.19 -31.98 -15.33
C ALA A 213 -16.91 -30.68 -15.79
N HIS A 214 -17.19 -29.75 -14.86
CA HIS A 214 -17.91 -28.50 -15.13
C HIS A 214 -17.01 -27.24 -15.05
N ALA A 215 -15.71 -27.43 -15.21
CA ALA A 215 -14.68 -26.40 -14.99
C ALA A 215 -14.98 -25.04 -15.65
N ARG A 216 -15.39 -25.07 -16.92
CA ARG A 216 -15.66 -23.84 -17.70
C ARG A 216 -16.87 -23.08 -17.19
N GLU A 217 -17.95 -23.79 -16.87
CA GLU A 217 -19.20 -23.20 -16.40
C GLU A 217 -19.03 -22.60 -15.00
N LEU A 218 -18.35 -23.32 -14.11
CA LEU A 218 -18.07 -22.84 -12.75
C LEU A 218 -17.14 -21.62 -12.74
N ASN A 219 -16.05 -21.64 -13.51
CA ASN A 219 -15.15 -20.48 -13.62
C ASN A 219 -15.87 -19.26 -14.20
N ALA A 220 -16.78 -19.45 -15.16
CA ALA A 220 -17.53 -18.35 -15.77
C ALA A 220 -18.64 -17.81 -14.85
N ALA A 221 -19.16 -18.63 -13.94
CA ALA A 221 -20.21 -18.23 -12.99
C ALA A 221 -19.67 -17.39 -11.82
N ILE A 222 -18.38 -17.49 -11.49
CA ILE A 222 -17.75 -16.77 -10.38
C ILE A 222 -17.43 -15.33 -10.80
N ASP A 223 -17.89 -14.37 -9.98
CA ASP A 223 -17.67 -12.94 -10.18
C ASP A 223 -16.84 -12.36 -9.04
N TYR A 224 -15.53 -12.20 -9.28
CA TYR A 224 -14.56 -11.65 -8.32
C TYR A 224 -14.70 -10.14 -8.06
N SER A 225 -15.62 -9.45 -8.73
CA SER A 225 -15.89 -8.04 -8.41
C SER A 225 -16.59 -7.89 -7.06
N ARG A 226 -17.33 -8.92 -6.63
CA ARG A 226 -18.10 -8.96 -5.38
C ARG A 226 -17.21 -8.99 -4.14
N ASP A 227 -15.99 -9.49 -4.26
CA ASP A 227 -15.03 -9.49 -3.16
C ASP A 227 -14.81 -8.07 -2.63
N PHE A 228 -14.85 -7.05 -3.50
CA PHE A 228 -14.62 -5.65 -3.11
C PHE A 228 -15.77 -4.99 -2.33
N ASP A 229 -16.88 -5.71 -2.12
CA ASP A 229 -18.04 -5.24 -1.35
C ASP A 229 -17.93 -5.58 0.16
N TYR A 230 -16.97 -6.40 0.56
CA TYR A 230 -16.74 -6.71 1.98
C TYR A 230 -16.25 -5.49 2.76
N ASP A 231 -16.59 -5.46 4.04
CA ASP A 231 -15.97 -4.55 5.01
C ASP A 231 -14.66 -5.14 5.56
N TYR A 232 -13.76 -4.28 6.06
CA TYR A 232 -12.42 -4.70 6.48
C TYR A 232 -12.44 -5.74 7.59
N PHE A 233 -13.27 -5.54 8.61
CA PHE A 233 -13.41 -6.49 9.71
C PHE A 233 -14.06 -7.80 9.27
N GLY A 234 -15.03 -7.74 8.35
CA GLY A 234 -15.64 -8.91 7.73
C GLY A 234 -14.62 -9.74 6.97
N PHE A 235 -13.84 -9.10 6.09
CA PHE A 235 -12.79 -9.75 5.33
C PHE A 235 -11.69 -10.34 6.22
N LYS A 236 -11.22 -9.62 7.26
CA LYS A 236 -10.21 -10.15 8.19
C LYS A 236 -10.71 -11.35 9.00
N THR A 237 -12.01 -11.45 9.24
CA THR A 237 -12.62 -12.63 9.86
C THR A 237 -12.60 -13.83 8.91
N LEU A 238 -12.94 -13.61 7.62
CA LEU A 238 -12.84 -14.63 6.57
C LEU A 238 -11.40 -15.14 6.39
N GLU A 239 -10.44 -14.22 6.27
CA GLU A 239 -9.01 -14.50 6.10
C GLU A 239 -8.43 -15.34 7.25
N ARG A 240 -8.89 -15.08 8.49
CA ARG A 240 -8.38 -15.78 9.67
C ARG A 240 -8.89 -17.21 9.76
N SER A 241 -10.20 -17.42 9.55
CA SER A 241 -10.89 -18.63 10.00
C SER A 241 -11.58 -19.44 8.91
N TYR A 242 -11.90 -18.84 7.76
CA TYR A 242 -12.76 -19.49 6.75
C TYR A 242 -12.00 -19.89 5.50
N LEU A 243 -11.10 -19.04 4.99
CA LEU A 243 -10.35 -19.35 3.77
C LEU A 243 -9.36 -20.49 4.02
N LEU A 244 -9.39 -21.52 3.16
CA LEU A 244 -8.50 -22.65 3.28
C LEU A 244 -7.04 -22.25 2.98
N LYS A 245 -6.14 -22.89 3.73
CA LYS A 245 -4.71 -22.61 3.73
C LYS A 245 -3.93 -23.87 3.38
N VAL A 246 -2.97 -23.71 2.49
CA VAL A 246 -1.98 -24.73 2.12
C VAL A 246 -0.64 -24.28 2.66
N HIS A 247 -0.06 -25.05 3.58
CA HIS A 247 1.21 -24.70 4.26
C HIS A 247 1.23 -23.26 4.82
N ASP A 248 0.18 -22.91 5.58
CA ASP A 248 -0.05 -21.56 6.15
C ASP A 248 -0.20 -20.41 5.14
N ARG A 249 -0.32 -20.73 3.85
CA ARG A 249 -0.63 -19.74 2.80
C ARG A 249 -2.07 -19.87 2.36
N ILE A 250 -2.78 -18.76 2.31
CA ILE A 250 -4.16 -18.72 1.82
C ILE A 250 -4.15 -18.97 0.31
N VAL A 251 -4.94 -19.94 -0.14
CA VAL A 251 -5.06 -20.31 -1.56
C VAL A 251 -6.45 -20.08 -2.13
N GLU A 252 -7.44 -19.82 -1.26
CA GLU A 252 -8.80 -19.52 -1.69
C GLU A 252 -9.04 -18.01 -1.76
N ARG A 253 -10.02 -17.64 -2.59
CA ARG A 253 -10.62 -16.31 -2.63
C ARG A 253 -12.04 -16.40 -2.03
N PRO A 254 -12.54 -15.32 -1.42
CA PRO A 254 -13.92 -15.25 -0.93
C PRO A 254 -14.98 -15.58 -1.99
#